data_AF-A0A1Z4UZ58-F1
#
_entry.id   AF-A0A1Z4UZ58-F1
#
_cell.length_a   1.000
_cell.length_b   1.000
_cell.length_c   1.000
_cell.angle_alpha   90.00
_cell.angle_beta   90.00
_cell.angle_gamma   90.00
#
_symmetry.space_group_name_H-M   'P 1'
#
loop_
_entity.id
_entity.type
_entity.pdbx_description
1 polymer ?
#
loop_
_entity_poly.entity_id
_entity_poly.type
_entity_poly.pdbx_seq_one_letter_code
_entity_poly.pdbx_strand_id
1 'polypeptide(L)' 'MEKLAKYRQIVRELLISHATTNEPNIECQLIFDTEHDHYQILDLGWQGRQSFHFWVVNVASFIWCPPCT' A
#
# COMPACT_ATOMS: atom_id res chain seq x y z
N MET A 1 -11.47 15.36 15.62
CA MET A 1 -10.34 15.79 14.76
C MET A 1 -9.02 15.12 15.14
N GLU A 2 -8.52 15.23 16.38
CA GLU A 2 -7.27 14.55 16.82
C GLU A 2 -7.27 13.03 16.63
N LYS A 3 -8.40 12.37 16.90
CA LYS A 3 -8.53 10.92 16.77
C LYS A 3 -8.32 10.45 15.32
N LEU A 4 -8.84 11.21 14.36
CA LEU A 4 -8.69 10.92 12.93
C LEU A 4 -7.23 11.07 12.50
N ALA A 5 -6.58 12.17 12.91
CA ALA A 5 -5.16 12.39 12.64
C ALA A 5 -4.26 11.27 13.20
N LYS A 6 -4.57 10.78 14.41
CA LYS A 6 -3.89 9.61 14.99
C LYS A 6 -4.09 8.34 14.17
N TYR A 7 -5.32 8.05 13.74
CA TYR A 7 -5.56 6.87 12.89
C TYR A 7 -4.82 6.95 11.56
N ARG A 8 -4.86 8.11 10.88
CA ARG A 8 -4.11 8.34 9.63
C ARG A 8 -2.61 8.16 9.82
N GLN A 9 -2.06 8.54 10.97
CA GLN A 9 -0.66 8.32 11.29
C GLN A 9 -0.35 6.82 11.48
N ILE A 10 -1.15 6.12 12.29
CA ILE A 10 -0.99 4.68 12.54
C ILE A 10 -1.08 3.88 11.23
N VAL A 11 -2.04 4.20 10.36
CA VAL A 11 -2.20 3.54 9.06
C VAL A 11 -0.98 3.77 8.17
N ARG A 12 -0.45 5.00 8.09
CA ARG A 12 0.77 5.28 7.33
C ARG A 12 1.98 4.52 7.86
N GLU A 13 2.20 4.53 9.17
CA GLU A 13 3.30 3.80 9.81
C GLU A 13 3.21 2.29 9.57
N LEU A 14 1.99 1.73 9.65
CA LEU A 14 1.74 0.33 9.35
C LEU A 14 2.08 0.00 7.90
N LEU A 15 1.62 0.80 6.93
CA LEU A 15 1.85 0.55 5.51
C LEU A 15 3.34 0.71 5.15
N ILE A 16 4.03 1.69 5.73
CA ILE A 16 5.48 1.86 5.58
C ILE A 16 6.23 0.64 6.12
N SER A 17 5.80 0.09 7.26
CA SER A 17 6.42 -1.12 7.81
C SER A 17 6.20 -2.35 6.93
N HIS A 18 5.05 -2.43 6.25
CA HIS A 18 4.67 -3.54 5.39
C HIS A 18 5.23 -3.43 3.97
N ALA A 19 5.64 -2.25 3.52
CA ALA A 19 6.28 -2.00 2.23
C ALA A 19 7.75 -2.46 2.20
N THR A 20 8.03 -3.62 2.78
CA THR A 20 9.32 -4.29 2.74
C THR A 20 9.20 -5.48 1.79
N THR A 21 9.61 -5.27 0.54
CA THR A 21 9.73 -6.36 -0.42
C THR A 21 11.14 -6.95 -0.38
N ASN A 22 11.22 -8.28 -0.24
CA ASN A 22 12.47 -9.04 -0.27
C ASN A 22 12.87 -9.48 -1.69
N GLU A 23 12.09 -9.13 -2.71
CA GLU A 23 12.30 -9.54 -4.09
C GLU A 23 13.00 -8.42 -4.89
N PRO A 24 14.17 -8.67 -5.50
CA PRO A 24 14.98 -7.62 -6.15
C PRO A 24 14.35 -7.03 -7.41
N ASN A 25 13.34 -7.69 -7.99
CA ASN A 25 12.67 -7.27 -9.22
C ASN A 25 11.25 -6.73 -8.97
N ILE A 26 10.87 -6.58 -7.70
CA ILE A 26 9.57 -6.05 -7.30
C ILE A 26 9.81 -4.79 -6.47
N GLU A 27 9.24 -3.68 -6.94
CA GLU A 27 9.24 -2.39 -6.28
C GLU A 27 7.93 -2.23 -5.50
N CYS A 28 8.01 -2.06 -4.18
CA CYS A 28 6.87 -1.59 -3.38
C CYS A 28 6.74 -0.08 -3.55
N GLN A 29 5.57 0.38 -4.01
CA GLN A 29 5.17 1.78 -4.02
C GLN A 29 4.04 2.02 -3.02
N LEU A 30 4.15 3.12 -2.29
CA LEU A 30 3.14 3.56 -1.33
C LEU A 30 2.42 4.77 -1.91
N ILE A 31 1.09 4.70 -2.00
CA ILE A 31 0.26 5.79 -2.49
C ILE A 31 -0.67 6.22 -1.36
N PHE A 32 -0.50 7.47 -0.93
CA PHE A 32 -1.29 8.08 0.14
C PHE A 32 -2.12 9.23 -0.41
N ASP A 33 -3.42 9.03 -0.53
CA ASP A 33 -4.40 10.08 -0.79
C ASP A 33 -4.97 10.55 0.55
N THR A 34 -4.42 11.64 1.07
CA THR A 34 -4.85 12.23 2.34
C THR A 34 -6.14 13.05 2.24
N GLU A 35 -6.58 13.38 1.03
CA GLU A 35 -7.82 14.13 0.80
C GLU A 35 -9.03 13.19 0.86
N HIS A 36 -8.91 12.01 0.25
CA HIS A 36 -9.98 11.00 0.20
C HIS A 36 -9.80 9.86 1.21
N ASP A 37 -8.79 9.92 2.08
CA ASP A 37 -8.48 8.86 3.05
C ASP A 37 -8.21 7.48 2.40
N HIS A 38 -7.62 7.47 1.21
CA HIS A 38 -7.23 6.25 0.51
C HIS A 38 -5.75 5.98 0.70
N TYR A 39 -5.43 4.82 1.26
CA TYR A 39 -4.05 4.39 1.47
C TYR A 39 -3.82 3.07 0.76
N GLN A 40 -2.83 3.04 -0.13
CA GLN A 40 -2.57 1.89 -0.99
C GLN A 40 -1.09 1.49 -0.93
N ILE A 41 -0.88 0.18 -0.96
CA ILE A 41 0.41 -0.44 -1.28
C ILE A 41 0.28 -1.06 -2.66
N LEU A 42 1.27 -0.80 -3.50
CA LEU A 42 1.34 -1.28 -4.86
C LEU A 42 2.67 -1.99 -5.04
N ASP A 43 2.63 -3.31 -5.23
CA ASP A 43 3.81 -4.06 -5.62
C ASP A 43 3.89 -4.07 -7.15
N LEU A 44 4.83 -3.31 -7.71
CA LEU A 44 5.10 -3.24 -9.13
C LEU A 44 6.38 -3.99 -9.43
N GLY A 45 6.27 -5.05 -10.21
CA GLY A 45 7.47 -5.80 -10.50
C GLY A 45 7.31 -6.78 -11.63
N TRP A 46 8.43 -7.43 -11.84
CA TRP A 46 8.55 -8.45 -12.85
C TRP A 46 9.03 -9.73 -12.21
N GLN A 47 8.16 -10.74 -12.23
CA GLN A 47 8.50 -12.05 -11.73
C GLN A 47 8.74 -12.99 -12.92
N GLY A 48 9.97 -13.45 -13.07
CA GLY A 48 10.35 -14.30 -14.20
C GLY A 48 11.73 -14.93 -14.03
N ARG A 49 11.84 -16.22 -14.34
CA ARG A 49 13.13 -16.88 -14.58
C ARG A 49 13.25 -17.22 -16.07
N GLN A 50 14.30 -16.69 -16.67
CA GLN A 50 14.93 -17.02 -17.95
C GLN A 50 14.11 -17.01 -19.26
N SER A 51 12.77 -17.03 -19.28
CA SER A 51 12.03 -16.96 -20.56
C SER A 51 10.64 -16.34 -20.51
N PHE A 52 10.07 -16.11 -19.34
CA PHE A 52 8.74 -15.48 -19.20
C PHE A 52 8.81 -14.34 -18.20
N HIS A 53 8.35 -13.18 -18.62
CA HIS A 53 8.33 -11.94 -17.85
C HIS A 53 6.87 -11.60 -17.61
N PHE A 54 6.39 -11.80 -16.38
CA PHE A 54 5.01 -11.49 -16.01
C PHE A 54 4.97 -10.18 -15.24
N TRP A 55 4.00 -9.32 -15.58
CA TRP A 55 3.70 -8.14 -14.79
C TRP A 55 2.93 -8.55 -13.55
N VAL A 56 3.48 -8.27 -12.37
CA VAL A 56 2.79 -8.51 -11.10
C VAL A 56 2.31 -7.17 -10.59
N VAL A 57 1.01 -7.10 -10.31
CA VAL A 57 0.37 -5.98 -9.63
C VAL A 57 -0.50 -6.53 -8.51
N ASN A 58 -0.08 -6.25 -7.27
CA ASN A 58 -0.93 -6.43 -6.10
C ASN A 58 -1.37 -5.06 -5.61
N VAL A 59 -2.67 -4.89 -5.39
CA VAL A 59 -3.25 -3.67 -4.82
C VAL A 59 -4.01 -4.05 -3.56
N ALA A 60 -3.51 -3.61 -2.42
CA ALA A 60 -4.25 -3.62 -1.17
C ALA A 60 -4.75 -2.20 -0.89
N SER A 61 -6.07 -2.01 -0.86
CA SER A 61 -6.69 -0.72 -0.57
C SER A 61 -7.35 -0.74 0.80
N PHE A 62 -6.97 0.22 1.64
CA PHE A 62 -7.63 0.48 2.92
C PHE A 62 -8.48 1.73 2.79
N ILE A 63 -9.79 1.53 2.63
CA ILE A 63 -10.79 2.60 2.67
C ILE A 63 -11.30 2.70 4.09
N TRP A 64 -11.09 3.86 4.72
CA TRP A 64 -11.67 4.11 6.04
C TRP A 64 -13.15 4.43 5.89
N CYS A 65 -14.02 3.44 6.14
CA CYS A 65 -15.45 3.70 6.30
C CYS A 65 -15.70 4.18 7.73
N PRO A 66 -16.14 5.43 7.96
CA PRO A 66 -16.58 5.83 9.29
C PRO A 66 -17.69 4.90 9.76
N PRO A 67 -17.77 4.60 11.07
CA PRO A 67 -18.92 3.89 11.61
C PRO A 67 -20.18 4.70 11.32
N CYS A 68 -21.11 4.11 10.57
CA CYS A 68 -22.46 4.66 10.39
C CYS A 68 -23.11 4.72 11.77
N THR A 69 -23.22 5.92 12.33
CA THR A 69 -24.14 6.21 13.45
C THR A 69 -25.58 6.02 13.01
#